data_AF-A0A0F0LZV1-F1
#
_entry.id   AF-A0A0F0LZV1-F1
#
_cell.length_a   1.000
_cell.length_b   1.000
_cell.length_c   1.000
_cell.angle_alpha   90.00
_cell.angle_beta   90.00
_cell.angle_gamma   90.00
#
_symmetry.space_group_name_H-M   'P 1'
#
loop_
_entity.id
_entity.type
_entity.pdbx_description
1 polymer ?
#
loop_
_entity_poly.entity_id
_entity_poly.type
_entity_poly.pdbx_seq_one_letter_code
_entity_poly.pdbx_strand_id
1 'polypeptide(L)'
;MALAGYAASGSAVTQLLDAFGLWLGRPGFKEVTANPGRYLFAQRDFMAEHFTTETQPGPIGHGFTQHNLDSGETWWTAQLSPFVRAIGLDTCNAVAGPDGALPDVQFQWLKAQLQQATTEGMLVVVLSHHNSLTLENDAQRPGDTTVLHHAEDVIDLLLAYPVAIAWLNGHTHLNQILAHPGANGGGFWEITTASCIDFPQQQQVLEIVDNRDGTLSIFTTVLDHASAATPAGTGASRDLASRAREFAANDWAESPAMRRGSALDRNTELLLPAPFDLEKITDAALDAQRMTERARILAHEQKAAS
;
A
#
# COMPACT_ATOMS: atom_id res chain seq x y z
N MET A 1 16.42 25.92 -20.88
CA MET A 1 16.04 24.68 -21.61
C MET A 1 15.68 23.66 -20.58
N ALA A 2 14.43 23.24 -20.51
CA ALA A 2 13.99 22.20 -19.58
C ALA A 2 14.78 20.91 -19.87
N LEU A 3 15.38 20.35 -18.83
CA LEU A 3 15.88 18.97 -18.86
C LEU A 3 14.65 18.08 -18.99
N ALA A 4 14.17 17.85 -20.21
CA ALA A 4 13.29 16.73 -20.48
C ALA A 4 14.11 15.48 -20.11
N GLY A 5 13.74 14.84 -19.01
CA GLY A 5 14.45 13.66 -18.52
C GLY A 5 14.45 12.57 -19.58
N TYR A 6 15.53 11.81 -19.64
CA TYR A 6 15.71 10.68 -20.56
C TYR A 6 14.56 9.65 -20.50
N ALA A 7 13.82 9.62 -19.40
CA ALA A 7 12.65 8.76 -19.19
C ALA A 7 11.34 9.29 -19.81
N ALA A 8 11.30 10.55 -20.28
CA ALA A 8 10.11 11.15 -20.87
C ALA A 8 10.05 11.02 -22.40
N SER A 9 11.08 10.46 -23.04
CA SER A 9 11.21 10.39 -24.50
C SER A 9 11.13 8.94 -25.03
N GLY A 10 9.96 8.56 -25.54
CA GLY A 10 9.73 7.25 -26.19
C GLY A 10 10.21 7.16 -27.65
N SER A 11 10.67 8.25 -28.26
CA SER A 11 11.09 8.27 -29.67
C SER A 11 12.56 7.86 -29.84
N ALA A 12 12.81 6.89 -30.73
CA ALA A 12 14.15 6.45 -31.10
C ALA A 12 15.04 7.58 -31.63
N VAL A 13 14.46 8.59 -32.30
CA VAL A 13 15.21 9.75 -32.82
C VAL A 13 15.70 10.62 -31.67
N THR A 14 14.84 10.89 -30.68
CA THR A 14 15.20 11.69 -29.51
C THR A 14 16.26 10.99 -28.68
N GLN A 15 16.11 9.68 -28.46
CA GLN A 15 17.10 8.86 -27.76
C GLN A 15 18.46 8.87 -28.47
N LEU A 16 18.49 8.81 -29.80
CA LEU A 16 19.72 8.86 -30.58
C LEU A 16 20.39 10.25 -30.51
N LEU A 17 19.61 11.33 -30.60
CA LEU A 17 20.10 12.70 -30.45
C LEU A 17 20.64 12.96 -29.04
N ASP A 18 19.96 12.46 -28.01
CA ASP A 18 20.42 12.57 -26.63
C ASP A 18 21.70 11.75 -26.38
N ALA A 19 21.78 10.52 -26.91
CA ALA A 19 22.99 9.70 -26.85
C ALA A 19 24.18 10.38 -27.54
N PHE A 20 23.97 11.01 -28.69
CA PHE A 20 25.00 11.79 -29.39
C PHE A 20 25.40 13.05 -28.59
N GLY A 21 24.43 13.73 -27.97
CA GLY A 21 24.69 14.86 -27.08
C GLY A 21 25.51 14.47 -25.85
N LEU A 22 25.22 13.32 -25.24
CA LEU A 22 26.01 12.74 -24.15
C LEU A 22 27.43 12.45 -24.58
N TRP A 23 27.62 11.83 -25.75
CA TRP A 23 28.93 11.54 -26.32
C TRP A 23 29.77 12.81 -26.55
N LEU A 24 29.13 13.93 -26.94
CA LEU A 24 29.77 15.23 -27.10
C LEU A 24 29.98 16.00 -25.79
N GLY A 25 29.68 15.42 -24.63
CA GLY A 25 29.91 16.04 -23.32
C GLY A 25 28.91 17.13 -22.96
N ARG A 26 27.62 16.96 -23.31
CA ARG A 26 26.55 17.90 -22.95
C ARG A 26 26.59 18.26 -21.45
N PRO A 27 26.69 19.56 -21.09
CA PRO A 27 26.74 19.99 -19.70
C PRO A 27 25.50 19.54 -18.92
N GLY A 28 25.71 19.14 -17.66
CA GLY A 28 24.63 18.71 -16.75
C GLY A 28 24.31 17.21 -16.76
N PHE A 29 24.98 16.44 -17.60
CA PHE A 29 24.87 14.98 -17.60
C PHE A 29 26.16 14.34 -17.07
N LYS A 30 26.00 13.24 -16.33
CA LYS A 30 27.11 12.45 -15.79
C LYS A 30 26.94 11.02 -16.23
N GLU A 31 27.99 10.46 -16.85
CA GLU A 31 28.03 9.05 -17.16
C GLU A 31 28.03 8.24 -15.85
N VAL A 32 27.13 7.26 -15.78
CA VAL A 32 27.05 6.30 -14.68
C VAL A 32 27.39 4.94 -15.27
N THR A 33 28.42 4.29 -14.72
CA THR A 33 28.84 2.96 -15.15
C THR A 33 27.66 1.99 -15.09
N ALA A 34 27.30 1.40 -16.23
CA ALA A 34 26.25 0.40 -16.29
C ALA A 34 26.61 -0.78 -15.38
N ASN A 35 25.68 -1.20 -14.53
CA ASN A 35 25.83 -2.41 -13.73
C ASN A 35 25.10 -3.56 -14.47
N PRO A 36 25.82 -4.54 -15.04
CA PRO A 36 25.19 -5.65 -15.77
C PRO A 36 24.33 -6.55 -14.87
N GLY A 37 24.49 -6.47 -13.55
CA GLY A 37 23.61 -7.14 -12.58
C GLY A 37 22.31 -6.37 -12.28
N ARG A 38 22.09 -5.18 -12.85
CA ARG A 38 20.84 -4.43 -12.72
C ARG A 38 19.90 -4.83 -13.85
N TYR A 39 18.83 -5.53 -13.51
CA TYR A 39 17.74 -5.88 -14.42
C TYR A 39 16.40 -5.61 -13.74
N LEU A 40 15.35 -5.45 -14.55
CA LEU A 40 13.98 -5.35 -14.03
C LEU A 40 13.47 -6.74 -13.75
N PHE A 41 12.88 -6.95 -12.57
CA PHE A 41 12.22 -8.20 -12.25
C PHE A 41 10.96 -8.39 -13.10
N ALA A 42 10.73 -9.61 -13.57
CA ALA A 42 9.40 -10.01 -13.99
C ALA A 42 8.49 -10.16 -12.75
N GLN A 43 7.17 -10.17 -12.97
CA GLN A 43 6.17 -10.34 -11.89
C GLN A 43 6.46 -11.54 -10.99
N ARG A 44 6.84 -12.69 -11.60
CA ARG A 44 7.17 -13.89 -10.84
C ARG A 44 8.48 -13.75 -10.06
N ASP A 45 9.49 -13.09 -10.63
CA ASP A 45 10.76 -12.86 -9.94
C ASP A 45 10.55 -11.97 -8.71
N PHE A 46 9.71 -10.94 -8.84
CA PHE A 46 9.33 -10.08 -7.73
C PHE A 46 8.69 -10.88 -6.58
N MET A 47 7.72 -11.76 -6.88
CA MET A 47 7.14 -12.64 -5.86
C MET A 47 8.18 -13.59 -5.26
N ALA A 48 9.08 -14.16 -6.08
CA ALA A 48 10.10 -15.11 -5.62
C ALA A 48 11.09 -14.46 -4.64
N GLU A 49 11.47 -13.21 -4.86
CA GLU A 49 12.36 -12.48 -3.94
C GLU A 49 11.78 -12.30 -2.53
N HIS A 50 10.45 -12.31 -2.36
CA HIS A 50 9.84 -12.25 -1.02
C HIS A 50 10.10 -13.52 -0.20
N PHE A 51 10.48 -14.63 -0.84
CA PHE A 51 10.91 -15.86 -0.15
C PHE A 51 12.40 -15.81 0.24
N THR A 52 13.19 -14.94 -0.38
CA THR A 52 14.59 -14.68 -0.03
C THR A 52 14.68 -13.62 1.07
N THR A 53 14.08 -13.91 2.22
CA THR A 53 13.97 -12.96 3.34
C THR A 53 14.36 -13.59 4.68
N GLU A 54 14.53 -12.77 5.71
CA GLU A 54 14.81 -13.26 7.05
C GLU A 54 13.60 -13.98 7.65
N THR A 55 13.85 -15.09 8.33
CA THR A 55 12.79 -15.90 8.96
C THR A 55 12.22 -15.25 10.23
N GLN A 56 12.89 -14.23 10.78
CA GLN A 56 12.47 -13.48 11.96
C GLN A 56 12.65 -11.98 11.71
N PRO A 57 11.63 -11.14 11.99
CA PRO A 57 10.34 -11.50 12.58
C PRO A 57 9.38 -12.24 11.62
N GLY A 58 9.74 -12.39 10.34
CA GLY A 58 8.96 -13.13 9.34
C GLY A 58 7.58 -12.51 9.05
N PRO A 59 6.71 -13.20 8.28
CA PRO A 59 6.90 -14.53 7.70
C PRO A 59 7.69 -14.52 6.38
N ILE A 60 8.27 -15.68 6.00
CA ILE A 60 8.83 -15.89 4.66
C ILE A 60 7.72 -15.70 3.62
N GLY A 61 8.02 -15.03 2.51
CA GLY A 61 7.06 -14.75 1.45
C GLY A 61 6.22 -13.49 1.68
N HIS A 62 6.20 -12.93 2.90
CA HIS A 62 5.48 -11.68 3.23
C HIS A 62 4.01 -11.65 2.76
N GLY A 63 3.34 -12.81 2.77
CA GLY A 63 1.97 -12.98 2.28
C GLY A 63 1.86 -13.80 0.99
N PHE A 64 2.91 -13.79 0.15
CA PHE A 64 2.99 -14.69 -0.99
C PHE A 64 3.24 -16.13 -0.54
N THR A 65 2.56 -17.06 -1.21
CA THR A 65 2.66 -18.50 -0.98
C THR A 65 3.21 -19.22 -2.21
N GLN A 66 3.53 -20.52 -2.07
CA GLN A 66 3.93 -21.33 -3.23
C GLN A 66 2.83 -21.36 -4.31
N HIS A 67 1.56 -21.33 -3.91
CA HIS A 67 0.44 -21.22 -4.85
C HIS A 67 0.51 -19.95 -5.70
N ASN A 68 0.88 -18.80 -5.11
CA ASN A 68 1.05 -17.55 -5.86
C ASN A 68 2.19 -17.66 -6.90
N LEU A 69 3.30 -18.32 -6.55
CA LEU A 69 4.41 -18.56 -7.48
C LEU A 69 4.02 -19.51 -8.62
N ASP A 70 3.19 -20.51 -8.34
CA ASP A 70 2.81 -21.55 -9.30
C ASP A 70 1.70 -21.06 -10.25
N SER A 71 0.74 -20.31 -9.73
CA SER A 71 -0.40 -19.77 -10.49
C SER A 71 -0.10 -18.44 -11.19
N GLY A 72 0.82 -17.64 -10.65
CA GLY A 72 1.05 -16.26 -11.07
C GLY A 72 0.10 -15.24 -10.42
N GLU A 73 -0.79 -15.67 -9.52
CA GLU A 73 -1.70 -14.78 -8.80
C GLU A 73 -0.92 -13.87 -7.84
N THR A 74 -1.05 -12.56 -8.00
CA THR A 74 -0.36 -11.53 -7.22
C THR A 74 -1.18 -10.97 -6.05
N TRP A 75 -2.42 -11.42 -5.89
CA TRP A 75 -3.27 -11.13 -4.74
C TRP A 75 -3.16 -12.23 -3.69
N TRP A 76 -3.42 -11.89 -2.43
CA TRP A 76 -3.14 -12.78 -1.29
C TRP A 76 -3.96 -12.44 -0.06
N THR A 77 -3.99 -13.34 0.91
CA THR A 77 -4.51 -13.06 2.26
C THR A 77 -3.45 -13.33 3.32
N ALA A 78 -3.48 -12.55 4.40
CA ALA A 78 -2.69 -12.82 5.59
C ALA A 78 -3.55 -12.67 6.83
N GLN A 79 -3.43 -13.63 7.74
CA GLN A 79 -4.08 -13.55 9.02
C GLN A 79 -3.20 -12.73 9.98
N LEU A 80 -3.60 -11.48 10.23
CA LEU A 80 -2.85 -10.54 11.08
C LEU A 80 -3.01 -10.87 12.57
N SER A 81 -4.18 -11.40 12.94
CA SER A 81 -4.50 -11.90 14.27
C SER A 81 -5.51 -13.05 14.16
N PRO A 82 -5.84 -13.76 15.25
CA PRO A 82 -6.93 -14.74 15.24
C PRO A 82 -8.28 -14.19 14.73
N PHE A 83 -8.47 -12.87 14.74
CA PHE A 83 -9.74 -12.21 14.41
C PHE A 83 -9.65 -11.15 13.31
N VAL A 84 -8.46 -10.87 12.77
CA VAL A 84 -8.26 -9.86 11.72
C VAL A 84 -7.54 -10.50 10.54
N ARG A 85 -8.13 -10.36 9.36
CA ARG A 85 -7.57 -10.81 8.08
C ARG A 85 -7.29 -9.62 7.18
N ALA A 86 -6.09 -9.58 6.62
CA ALA A 86 -5.74 -8.71 5.51
C ALA A 86 -6.03 -9.42 4.18
N ILE A 87 -6.56 -8.68 3.21
CA ILE A 87 -6.72 -9.12 1.81
C ILE A 87 -5.97 -8.13 0.92
N GLY A 88 -4.87 -8.57 0.31
CA GLY A 88 -4.09 -7.78 -0.64
C GLY A 88 -4.56 -7.99 -2.07
N LEU A 89 -4.98 -6.90 -2.72
CA LEU A 89 -5.43 -6.86 -4.10
C LEU A 89 -4.33 -6.35 -5.04
N ASP A 90 -4.19 -6.98 -6.19
CA ASP A 90 -3.43 -6.43 -7.32
C ASP A 90 -4.40 -5.66 -8.23
N THR A 91 -4.28 -4.34 -8.20
CA THR A 91 -5.14 -3.42 -8.96
C THR A 91 -4.41 -2.81 -10.15
N CYS A 92 -3.16 -3.20 -10.41
CA CYS A 92 -2.36 -2.63 -11.49
C CYS A 92 -2.84 -3.11 -12.86
N ASN A 93 -3.18 -2.17 -13.75
CA ASN A 93 -3.46 -2.50 -15.13
C ASN A 93 -2.13 -2.60 -15.93
N ALA A 94 -1.83 -3.79 -16.46
CA ALA A 94 -0.59 -4.06 -17.17
C ALA A 94 -0.59 -3.64 -18.67
N VAL A 95 -1.63 -2.94 -19.13
CA VAL A 95 -1.79 -2.54 -20.54
C VAL A 95 -1.32 -1.10 -20.74
N ALA A 96 -1.98 -0.13 -20.11
CA ALA A 96 -1.68 1.29 -20.25
C ALA A 96 -2.34 2.11 -19.14
N GLY A 97 -1.77 3.29 -18.88
CA GLY A 97 -2.33 4.25 -17.91
C GLY A 97 -1.78 4.06 -16.49
N PRO A 98 -1.94 5.10 -15.64
CA PRO A 98 -1.53 5.03 -14.24
C PRO A 98 -2.58 4.36 -13.37
N ASP A 99 -3.86 4.44 -13.75
CA ASP A 99 -4.99 3.97 -12.95
C ASP A 99 -5.16 2.45 -12.99
N GLY A 100 -5.99 1.95 -12.09
CA GLY A 100 -6.18 0.52 -11.85
C GLY A 100 -7.54 -0.02 -12.24
N ALA A 101 -7.65 -1.35 -12.27
CA ALA A 101 -8.92 -2.07 -12.33
C ALA A 101 -8.74 -3.47 -11.74
N LEU A 102 -9.84 -4.14 -11.39
CA LEU A 102 -9.81 -5.49 -10.84
C LEU A 102 -10.34 -6.50 -11.87
N PRO A 103 -9.52 -7.44 -12.37
CA PRO A 103 -10.02 -8.51 -13.24
C PRO A 103 -11.07 -9.38 -12.54
N ASP A 104 -12.09 -9.84 -13.27
CA ASP A 104 -13.22 -10.59 -12.70
C ASP A 104 -12.81 -11.81 -11.88
N VAL A 105 -11.77 -12.55 -12.29
CA VAL A 105 -11.25 -13.67 -11.50
C VAL A 105 -10.85 -13.25 -10.06
N GLN A 106 -10.23 -12.09 -9.92
CA GLN A 106 -9.82 -11.55 -8.62
C GLN A 106 -11.01 -10.95 -7.88
N PHE A 107 -11.97 -10.33 -8.57
CA PHE A 107 -13.21 -9.83 -7.97
C PHE A 107 -14.06 -10.95 -7.35
N GLN A 108 -14.25 -12.07 -8.07
CA GLN A 108 -14.95 -13.24 -7.54
C GLN A 108 -14.18 -13.89 -6.39
N TRP A 109 -12.84 -13.90 -6.47
CA TRP A 109 -12.00 -14.37 -5.36
C TRP A 109 -12.16 -13.49 -4.11
N LEU A 110 -12.14 -12.16 -4.24
CA LEU A 110 -12.37 -11.23 -3.14
C LEU A 110 -13.72 -11.49 -2.47
N LYS A 111 -14.79 -11.64 -3.28
CA LYS A 111 -16.12 -11.99 -2.79
C LYS A 111 -16.11 -13.29 -1.97
N ALA A 112 -15.42 -14.34 -2.45
CA ALA A 112 -15.31 -15.61 -1.74
C ALA A 112 -14.55 -15.44 -0.40
N GLN A 113 -13.48 -14.65 -0.38
CA GLN A 113 -12.73 -14.37 0.86
C GLN A 113 -13.57 -13.60 1.89
N LEU A 114 -14.36 -12.62 1.45
CA LEU A 114 -15.27 -11.87 2.32
C LEU A 114 -16.35 -12.77 2.91
N GLN A 115 -16.96 -13.63 2.07
CA GLN A 115 -17.96 -14.60 2.54
C GLN A 115 -17.39 -15.57 3.57
N GLN A 116 -16.15 -16.03 3.35
CA GLN A 116 -15.45 -16.89 4.30
C GLN A 116 -15.20 -16.16 5.63
N ALA A 117 -14.68 -14.92 5.58
CA ALA A 117 -14.44 -14.12 6.78
C ALA A 117 -15.71 -13.84 7.58
N THR A 118 -16.85 -13.60 6.91
CA THR A 118 -18.17 -13.50 7.57
C THR A 118 -18.53 -14.77 8.32
N THR A 119 -18.30 -15.93 7.70
CA THR A 119 -18.61 -17.24 8.32
C THR A 119 -17.72 -17.51 9.53
N GLU A 120 -16.46 -17.08 9.46
CA GLU A 120 -15.45 -17.29 10.49
C GLU A 120 -15.51 -16.24 11.62
N GLY A 121 -16.27 -15.16 11.44
CA GLY A 121 -16.32 -14.05 12.40
C GLY A 121 -14.98 -13.31 12.47
N MET A 122 -14.42 -12.96 11.31
CA MET A 122 -13.19 -12.19 11.20
C MET A 122 -13.46 -10.77 10.70
N LEU A 123 -12.76 -9.78 11.25
CA LEU A 123 -12.66 -8.45 10.67
C LEU A 123 -11.73 -8.49 9.46
N VAL A 124 -12.08 -7.76 8.41
CA VAL A 124 -11.33 -7.72 7.15
C VAL A 124 -10.81 -6.31 6.89
N VAL A 125 -9.52 -6.24 6.58
CA VAL A 125 -8.84 -5.05 6.07
C VAL A 125 -8.40 -5.34 4.64
N VAL A 126 -8.92 -4.59 3.69
CA VAL A 126 -8.56 -4.71 2.27
C VAL A 126 -7.40 -3.77 1.97
N LEU A 127 -6.43 -4.23 1.20
CA LEU A 127 -5.23 -3.48 0.81
C LEU A 127 -5.17 -3.42 -0.72
N SER A 128 -4.90 -2.25 -1.29
CA SER A 128 -4.64 -2.09 -2.73
C SER A 128 -3.65 -0.95 -2.99
N HIS A 129 -3.15 -0.86 -4.23
CA HIS A 129 -2.43 0.34 -4.66
C HIS A 129 -3.40 1.49 -4.95
N HIS A 130 -4.37 1.25 -5.85
CA HIS A 130 -5.36 2.23 -6.30
C HIS A 130 -6.49 2.39 -5.28
N ASN A 131 -7.01 3.61 -5.21
CA ASN A 131 -8.11 4.00 -4.34
C ASN A 131 -9.42 4.13 -5.14
N SER A 132 -10.55 4.44 -4.50
CA SER A 132 -11.85 4.57 -5.19
C SER A 132 -11.87 5.63 -6.29
N LEU A 133 -10.99 6.63 -6.23
CA LEU A 133 -10.87 7.63 -7.28
C LEU A 133 -10.12 7.12 -8.51
N THR A 134 -9.24 6.13 -8.36
CA THR A 134 -8.24 5.73 -9.38
C THR A 134 -8.37 4.27 -9.81
N LEU A 135 -9.49 3.63 -9.46
CA LEU A 135 -9.84 2.28 -9.90
C LEU A 135 -10.87 2.34 -11.04
N GLU A 136 -10.50 2.97 -12.17
CA GLU A 136 -11.38 3.23 -13.32
C GLU A 136 -10.79 2.79 -14.69
N ASN A 137 -9.68 2.04 -14.70
CA ASN A 137 -8.91 1.84 -15.92
C ASN A 137 -9.44 0.70 -16.82
N ASP A 138 -10.04 1.07 -17.95
CA ASP A 138 -10.55 0.17 -19.00
C ASP A 138 -9.51 -0.30 -20.04
N ALA A 139 -8.22 -0.04 -19.84
CA ALA A 139 -7.21 -0.42 -20.83
C ALA A 139 -7.12 -1.95 -20.98
N GLN A 140 -7.38 -2.43 -22.20
CA GLN A 140 -7.32 -3.85 -22.55
C GLN A 140 -6.51 -4.08 -23.83
N ARG A 141 -5.87 -5.25 -23.93
CA ARG A 141 -5.18 -5.64 -25.16
C ARG A 141 -6.22 -5.95 -26.25
N PRO A 142 -5.91 -5.75 -27.55
CA PRO A 142 -6.83 -6.12 -28.61
C PRO A 142 -7.24 -7.60 -28.53
N GLY A 143 -8.55 -7.85 -28.48
CA GLY A 143 -9.12 -9.21 -28.39
C GLY A 143 -9.23 -9.78 -26.96
N ASP A 144 -8.78 -9.05 -25.94
CA ASP A 144 -9.06 -9.37 -24.55
C ASP A 144 -10.52 -9.04 -24.23
N THR A 145 -11.23 -9.99 -23.64
CA THR A 145 -12.65 -9.86 -23.25
C THR A 145 -12.83 -10.02 -21.74
N THR A 146 -11.75 -9.92 -20.98
CA THR A 146 -11.80 -9.99 -19.51
C THR A 146 -12.72 -8.89 -18.98
N VAL A 147 -13.62 -9.22 -18.06
CA VAL A 147 -14.39 -8.18 -17.37
C VAL A 147 -13.48 -7.51 -16.35
N LEU A 148 -13.45 -6.18 -16.39
CA LEU A 148 -12.74 -5.34 -15.43
C LEU A 148 -13.78 -4.69 -14.52
N HIS A 149 -13.57 -4.80 -13.22
CA HIS A 149 -14.38 -4.18 -12.18
C HIS A 149 -13.69 -2.91 -11.68
N HIS A 150 -14.50 -1.90 -11.39
CA HIS A 150 -14.03 -0.57 -10.98
C HIS A 150 -14.41 -0.25 -9.54
N ALA A 151 -14.14 0.98 -9.12
CA ALA A 151 -14.37 1.46 -7.77
C ALA A 151 -15.77 1.14 -7.24
N GLU A 152 -16.82 1.47 -7.99
CA GLU A 152 -18.21 1.26 -7.55
C GLU A 152 -18.52 -0.23 -7.34
N ASP A 153 -18.06 -1.12 -8.21
CA ASP A 153 -18.24 -2.57 -8.04
C ASP A 153 -17.57 -3.08 -6.76
N VAL A 154 -16.37 -2.58 -6.48
CA VAL A 154 -15.61 -2.94 -5.27
C VAL A 154 -16.28 -2.35 -4.02
N ILE A 155 -16.71 -1.09 -4.06
CA ILE A 155 -17.43 -0.44 -2.95
C ILE A 155 -18.72 -1.19 -2.64
N ASP A 156 -19.53 -1.50 -3.66
CA ASP A 156 -20.77 -2.26 -3.51
C ASP A 156 -20.51 -3.65 -2.92
N LEU A 157 -19.43 -4.31 -3.37
CA LEU A 157 -19.03 -5.59 -2.81
C LEU A 157 -18.63 -5.46 -1.33
N LEU A 158 -17.78 -4.50 -0.96
CA LEU A 158 -17.37 -4.32 0.43
C LEU A 158 -18.54 -3.93 1.34
N LEU A 159 -19.45 -3.06 0.87
CA LEU A 159 -20.68 -2.70 1.59
C LEU A 159 -21.61 -3.90 1.82
N ALA A 160 -21.60 -4.90 0.93
CA ALA A 160 -22.39 -6.11 1.09
C ALA A 160 -21.87 -7.05 2.19
N TYR A 161 -20.64 -6.86 2.67
CA TYR A 161 -20.00 -7.70 3.70
C TYR A 161 -19.52 -6.84 4.87
N PRO A 162 -20.34 -6.64 5.93
CA PRO A 162 -20.00 -5.77 7.07
C PRO A 162 -18.69 -6.09 7.81
N VAL A 163 -18.16 -7.29 7.62
CA VAL A 163 -16.83 -7.67 8.13
C VAL A 163 -15.70 -6.87 7.50
N ALA A 164 -15.88 -6.29 6.30
CA ALA A 164 -14.95 -5.35 5.70
C ALA A 164 -15.06 -4.01 6.42
N ILE A 165 -14.08 -3.71 7.27
CA ILE A 165 -14.10 -2.50 8.11
C ILE A 165 -13.23 -1.37 7.55
N ALA A 166 -12.22 -1.72 6.75
CA ALA A 166 -11.30 -0.75 6.18
C ALA A 166 -10.78 -1.18 4.80
N TRP A 167 -10.61 -0.19 3.93
CA TRP A 167 -9.89 -0.31 2.67
C TRP A 167 -8.70 0.65 2.68
N LEU A 168 -7.49 0.09 2.80
CA LEU A 168 -6.24 0.83 2.87
C LEU A 168 -5.60 0.89 1.49
N ASN A 169 -5.24 2.09 1.03
CA ASN A 169 -4.69 2.26 -0.30
C ASN A 169 -3.74 3.47 -0.40
N GLY A 170 -3.24 3.72 -1.62
CA GLY A 170 -2.30 4.79 -1.91
C GLY A 170 -2.57 5.42 -3.28
N HIS A 171 -1.56 5.34 -4.16
CA HIS A 171 -1.57 5.83 -5.54
C HIS A 171 -1.64 7.37 -5.70
N THR A 172 -2.59 8.05 -5.05
CA THR A 172 -2.77 9.51 -5.17
C THR A 172 -1.76 10.32 -4.36
N HIS A 173 -0.99 9.65 -3.49
CA HIS A 173 0.01 10.26 -2.60
C HIS A 173 -0.57 11.28 -1.60
N LEU A 174 -1.89 11.23 -1.34
CA LEU A 174 -2.59 12.06 -0.36
C LEU A 174 -2.85 11.27 0.92
N ASN A 175 -2.81 11.93 2.08
CA ASN A 175 -3.62 11.46 3.19
C ASN A 175 -5.09 11.84 2.92
N GLN A 176 -5.97 10.84 2.84
CA GLN A 176 -7.40 11.05 2.64
C GLN A 176 -8.17 9.94 3.35
N ILE A 177 -9.25 10.29 4.06
CA ILE A 177 -10.15 9.33 4.67
C ILE A 177 -11.57 9.58 4.13
N LEU A 178 -12.16 8.56 3.51
CA LEU A 178 -13.51 8.59 2.98
C LEU A 178 -14.39 7.59 3.73
N ALA A 179 -15.60 8.02 4.08
CA ALA A 179 -16.64 7.13 4.56
C ALA A 179 -17.40 6.55 3.36
N HIS A 180 -17.56 5.22 3.33
CA HIS A 180 -18.47 4.55 2.42
C HIS A 180 -19.67 4.04 3.24
N PRO A 181 -20.77 4.81 3.34
CA PRO A 181 -21.88 4.47 4.22
C PRO A 181 -22.76 3.36 3.63
N GLY A 182 -23.11 2.38 4.46
CA GLY A 182 -24.09 1.36 4.11
C GLY A 182 -25.53 1.89 4.18
N ALA A 183 -26.42 1.34 3.36
CA ALA A 183 -27.82 1.77 3.29
C ALA A 183 -28.60 1.66 4.62
N ASN A 184 -28.19 0.75 5.51
CA ASN A 184 -28.82 0.51 6.81
C ASN A 184 -27.99 1.04 8.00
N GLY A 185 -27.07 1.98 7.73
CA GLY A 185 -26.05 2.41 8.70
C GLY A 185 -24.80 1.51 8.65
N GLY A 186 -23.73 1.97 9.30
CA GLY A 186 -22.41 1.34 9.16
C GLY A 186 -21.79 1.62 7.79
N GLY A 187 -21.05 0.64 7.26
CA GLY A 187 -20.25 0.77 6.04
C GLY A 187 -18.79 0.42 6.32
N PHE A 188 -17.87 1.03 5.60
CA PHE A 188 -16.45 0.89 5.84
C PHE A 188 -15.71 2.21 5.63
N TRP A 189 -14.47 2.28 6.11
CA TRP A 189 -13.60 3.43 5.93
C TRP A 189 -12.55 3.17 4.86
N GLU A 190 -12.47 4.03 3.86
CA GLU A 190 -11.35 4.06 2.93
C GLU A 190 -10.28 5.01 3.46
N ILE A 191 -9.05 4.53 3.58
CA ILE A 191 -7.93 5.25 4.20
C ILE A 191 -6.76 5.24 3.23
N THR A 192 -6.60 6.35 2.51
CA THR A 192 -5.46 6.60 1.63
C THR A 192 -4.33 7.25 2.42
N THR A 193 -3.13 6.68 2.33
CA THR A 193 -1.95 7.22 3.01
C THR A 193 -1.04 7.97 2.03
N ALA A 194 -0.46 9.08 2.49
CA ALA A 194 0.52 9.84 1.73
C ALA A 194 1.75 8.97 1.35
N SER A 195 2.42 9.34 0.25
CA SER A 195 3.58 8.60 -0.22
C SER A 195 4.83 8.88 0.63
N CYS A 196 5.71 7.88 0.73
CA CYS A 196 7.02 8.02 1.36
C CYS A 196 8.02 8.84 0.53
N ILE A 197 7.72 9.10 -0.76
CA ILE A 197 8.62 9.88 -1.63
C ILE A 197 8.21 11.35 -1.76
N ASP A 198 6.91 11.63 -1.69
CA ASP A 198 6.38 13.00 -1.76
C ASP A 198 6.21 13.58 -0.36
N PHE A 199 6.21 14.92 -0.26
CA PHE A 199 5.85 15.56 1.00
C PHE A 199 4.41 15.17 1.36
N PRO A 200 4.12 14.79 2.61
CA PRO A 200 4.96 14.93 3.82
C PRO A 200 5.89 13.74 4.16
N GLN A 201 5.96 12.69 3.36
CA GLN A 201 6.71 11.45 3.65
C GLN A 201 6.24 10.74 4.93
N GLN A 202 4.93 10.55 5.01
CA GLN A 202 4.24 10.04 6.20
C GLN A 202 3.77 8.61 6.03
N GLN A 203 3.66 7.92 7.16
CA GLN A 203 3.00 6.63 7.30
C GLN A 203 1.79 6.78 8.22
N GLN A 204 0.91 5.79 8.26
CA GLN A 204 -0.20 5.74 9.22
C GLN A 204 -0.19 4.43 10.01
N VAL A 205 -0.47 4.54 11.30
CA VAL A 205 -0.79 3.41 12.19
C VAL A 205 -2.29 3.35 12.33
N LEU A 206 -2.82 2.13 12.22
CA LEU A 206 -4.22 1.83 12.46
C LEU A 206 -4.34 0.94 13.69
N GLU A 207 -5.18 1.36 14.64
CA GLU A 207 -5.51 0.59 15.83
C GLU A 207 -7.01 0.27 15.82
N ILE A 208 -7.35 -1.01 15.83
CA ILE A 208 -8.74 -1.48 15.87
C ILE A 208 -9.10 -1.76 17.33
N VAL A 209 -10.14 -1.12 17.83
CA VAL A 209 -10.56 -1.16 19.23
C VAL A 209 -12.03 -1.57 19.32
N ASP A 210 -12.31 -2.57 20.16
CA ASP A 210 -13.67 -2.90 20.60
C ASP A 210 -14.11 -1.90 21.68
N ASN A 211 -15.18 -1.15 21.44
CA ASN A 211 -15.67 -0.13 22.36
C ASN A 211 -16.52 -0.72 23.51
N ARG A 212 -16.77 -2.04 23.50
CA ARG A 212 -17.57 -2.76 24.51
C ARG A 212 -19.04 -2.31 24.59
N ASP A 213 -19.55 -1.72 23.52
CA ASP A 213 -20.93 -1.22 23.43
C ASP A 213 -21.64 -1.62 22.12
N GLY A 214 -21.09 -2.61 21.41
CA GLY A 214 -21.57 -3.04 20.09
C GLY A 214 -21.02 -2.20 18.94
N THR A 215 -20.06 -1.32 19.20
CA THR A 215 -19.30 -0.58 18.17
C THR A 215 -17.81 -0.93 18.23
N LEU A 216 -17.10 -0.61 17.15
CA LEU A 216 -15.65 -0.62 17.08
C LEU A 216 -15.14 0.72 16.55
N SER A 217 -13.93 1.08 16.96
CA SER A 217 -13.22 2.26 16.48
C SER A 217 -11.94 1.86 15.77
N ILE A 218 -11.66 2.49 14.63
CA ILE A 218 -10.34 2.47 13.99
C ILE A 218 -9.68 3.81 14.28
N PHE A 219 -8.64 3.82 15.11
CA PHE A 219 -7.84 5.01 15.32
C PHE A 219 -6.76 5.09 14.25
N THR A 220 -6.68 6.22 13.57
CA THR A 220 -5.60 6.54 12.65
C THR A 220 -4.59 7.44 13.36
N THR A 221 -3.30 7.15 13.19
CA THR A 221 -2.22 8.03 13.68
C THR A 221 -1.16 8.17 12.62
N VAL A 222 -0.94 9.41 12.16
CA VAL A 222 0.12 9.74 11.23
C VAL A 222 1.49 9.73 11.92
N LEU A 223 2.47 9.10 11.28
CA LEU A 223 3.85 9.03 11.71
C LEU A 223 4.78 9.71 10.69
N ASP A 224 5.68 10.55 11.19
CA ASP A 224 6.82 11.07 10.45
C ASP A 224 8.06 10.20 10.71
N HIS A 225 8.96 10.12 9.72
CA HIS A 225 10.27 9.53 9.97
C HIS A 225 11.10 10.38 10.95
N ALA A 226 11.90 9.71 11.79
CA ALA A 226 12.64 10.30 12.92
C ALA A 226 13.85 11.19 12.53
N SER A 227 14.01 11.58 11.27
CA SER A 227 15.10 12.47 10.90
C SER A 227 14.79 13.93 11.24
N ALA A 228 15.84 14.75 11.40
CA ALA A 228 15.71 16.17 11.67
C ALA A 228 14.84 16.90 10.60
N ALA A 229 14.06 17.88 11.03
CA ALA A 229 13.24 18.70 10.11
C ALA A 229 14.11 19.48 9.13
N THR A 230 15.20 20.07 9.62
CA THR A 230 16.23 20.73 8.81
C THR A 230 17.36 19.73 8.53
N PRO A 231 17.74 19.55 7.26
CA PRO A 231 18.87 18.69 6.92
C PRO A 231 20.17 19.15 7.55
N ALA A 232 20.88 18.20 8.16
CA ALA A 232 22.23 18.37 8.68
C ALA A 232 23.05 17.11 8.33
N GLY A 233 24.36 17.17 8.53
CA GLY A 233 25.25 16.02 8.30
C GLY A 233 25.62 15.80 6.82
N THR A 234 26.44 14.79 6.56
CA THR A 234 27.15 14.60 5.28
C THR A 234 26.72 13.36 4.50
N GLY A 235 25.80 12.53 5.01
CA GLY A 235 25.25 11.41 4.22
C GLY A 235 24.79 10.17 4.99
N ALA A 236 24.57 10.22 6.30
CA ALA A 236 23.91 9.11 7.00
C ALA A 236 22.46 8.93 6.49
N SER A 237 21.87 7.74 6.60
CA SER A 237 20.52 7.47 6.07
C SER A 237 19.47 8.45 6.62
N ARG A 238 19.57 8.87 7.88
CA ARG A 238 18.69 9.89 8.48
C ARG A 238 18.93 11.28 7.88
N ASP A 239 20.18 11.64 7.59
CA ASP A 239 20.51 12.91 6.92
C ASP A 239 19.90 12.93 5.51
N LEU A 240 20.01 11.81 4.78
CA LEU A 240 19.43 11.66 3.45
C LEU A 240 17.90 11.73 3.47
N ALA A 241 17.24 11.07 4.43
CA ALA A 241 15.79 11.16 4.61
C ALA A 241 15.34 12.60 4.91
N SER A 242 16.09 13.32 5.75
CA SER A 242 15.83 14.75 6.02
C SER A 242 15.90 15.59 4.74
N ARG A 243 16.95 15.41 3.92
CA ARG A 243 17.10 16.10 2.62
C ARG A 243 16.00 15.73 1.64
N ALA A 244 15.60 14.45 1.60
CA ALA A 244 14.51 14.00 0.75
C ALA A 244 13.21 14.73 1.10
N ARG A 245 12.87 14.85 2.39
CA ARG A 245 11.70 15.60 2.85
C ARG A 245 11.79 17.09 2.50
N GLU A 246 12.97 17.71 2.63
CA GLU A 246 13.17 19.11 2.22
C GLU A 246 12.93 19.28 0.71
N PHE A 247 13.49 18.41 -0.14
CA PHE A 247 13.26 18.48 -1.58
C PHE A 247 11.80 18.24 -1.95
N ALA A 248 11.16 17.26 -1.33
CA ALA A 248 9.74 16.97 -1.58
C ALA A 248 8.84 18.14 -1.11
N ALA A 249 9.21 18.87 -0.05
CA ALA A 249 8.50 20.07 0.40
C ALA A 249 8.68 21.27 -0.54
N ASN A 250 9.75 21.28 -1.33
CA ASN A 250 10.08 22.33 -2.30
C ASN A 250 9.84 21.87 -3.75
N ASP A 251 8.98 20.88 -3.97
CA ASP A 251 8.58 20.49 -5.31
C ASP A 251 7.88 21.66 -6.00
N TRP A 252 8.49 22.12 -7.10
CA TRP A 252 8.06 23.27 -7.87
C TRP A 252 7.01 22.92 -8.93
N ALA A 253 6.86 21.64 -9.27
CA ALA A 253 5.90 21.18 -10.27
C ALA A 253 4.48 21.01 -9.68
N GLU A 254 4.41 20.85 -8.36
CA GLU A 254 3.22 20.40 -7.66
C GLU A 254 2.88 21.32 -6.46
N SER A 255 1.79 21.01 -5.75
CA SER A 255 1.46 21.65 -4.47
C SER A 255 1.71 20.69 -3.29
N PRO A 256 2.92 20.62 -2.71
CA PRO A 256 3.25 19.66 -1.65
C PRO A 256 2.26 19.66 -0.48
N ALA A 257 1.84 20.84 -0.02
CA ALA A 257 1.07 20.99 1.21
C ALA A 257 -0.31 20.31 1.19
N MET A 258 -0.95 20.15 0.01
CA MET A 258 -2.26 19.47 -0.10
C MET A 258 -2.17 17.97 0.17
N ARG A 259 -1.01 17.35 -0.11
CA ARG A 259 -0.78 15.91 0.11
C ARG A 259 -0.87 15.48 1.58
N ARG A 260 -0.75 16.44 2.51
CA ARG A 260 -0.95 16.18 3.94
C ARG A 260 -2.38 15.79 4.30
N GLY A 261 -3.36 16.08 3.45
CA GLY A 261 -4.76 15.96 3.79
C GLY A 261 -5.22 17.03 4.81
N SER A 262 -6.48 16.95 5.20
CA SER A 262 -7.07 17.79 6.24
C SER A 262 -6.73 17.27 7.64
N ALA A 263 -7.30 17.88 8.68
CA ALA A 263 -7.23 17.32 10.02
C ALA A 263 -8.05 16.02 10.17
N LEU A 264 -9.07 15.83 9.33
CA LEU A 264 -9.95 14.66 9.35
C LEU A 264 -9.36 13.44 8.63
N ASP A 265 -8.21 13.61 7.96
CA ASP A 265 -7.55 12.57 7.16
C ASP A 265 -6.32 11.97 7.85
N ARG A 266 -6.13 12.23 9.16
CA ARG A 266 -4.86 11.99 9.85
C ARG A 266 -4.96 11.29 11.20
N ASN A 267 -5.32 12.05 12.23
CA ASN A 267 -5.33 11.57 13.62
C ASN A 267 -6.78 11.55 14.10
N THR A 268 -7.53 10.54 13.65
CA THR A 268 -8.98 10.46 13.87
C THR A 268 -9.41 9.15 14.48
N GLU A 269 -10.60 9.18 15.08
CA GLU A 269 -11.38 8.00 15.44
C GLU A 269 -12.42 7.76 14.35
N LEU A 270 -12.40 6.56 13.78
CA LEU A 270 -13.32 6.13 12.73
C LEU A 270 -14.26 5.06 13.29
N LEU A 271 -15.49 5.46 13.59
CA LEU A 271 -16.48 4.62 14.27
C LEU A 271 -17.25 3.73 13.30
N LEU A 272 -17.49 2.48 13.68
CA LEU A 272 -18.34 1.51 12.96
C LEU A 272 -19.18 0.68 13.94
N PRO A 273 -20.37 0.21 13.55
CA PRO A 273 -21.03 -0.87 14.28
C PRO A 273 -20.16 -2.14 14.23
N ALA A 274 -20.10 -2.90 15.32
CA ALA A 274 -19.40 -4.17 15.32
C ALA A 274 -20.13 -5.16 14.41
N PRO A 275 -19.45 -5.81 13.42
CA PRO A 275 -20.12 -6.70 12.47
C PRO A 275 -20.55 -8.04 13.08
N PHE A 276 -20.03 -8.35 14.26
CA PHE A 276 -20.40 -9.50 15.09
C PHE A 276 -20.02 -9.19 16.54
N ASP A 277 -20.41 -10.06 17.46
CA ASP A 277 -20.08 -9.96 18.88
C ASP A 277 -18.56 -10.04 19.12
N LEU A 278 -17.94 -8.88 19.40
CA LEU A 278 -16.51 -8.73 19.69
C LEU A 278 -16.13 -9.12 21.12
N GLU A 279 -17.08 -9.35 22.04
CA GLU A 279 -16.77 -9.75 23.41
C GLU A 279 -16.04 -11.11 23.47
N LYS A 280 -16.15 -11.91 22.40
CA LYS A 280 -15.39 -13.16 22.20
C LYS A 280 -13.88 -12.91 22.12
N ILE A 281 -13.45 -11.70 21.80
CA ILE A 281 -12.05 -11.25 21.82
C ILE A 281 -11.74 -10.73 23.23
N THR A 282 -11.21 -11.61 24.08
CA THR A 282 -10.88 -11.28 25.47
C THR A 282 -9.58 -10.50 25.59
N ASP A 283 -9.47 -9.63 26.60
CA ASP A 283 -8.22 -8.91 26.90
C ASP A 283 -7.05 -9.87 27.13
N ALA A 284 -7.32 -11.02 27.79
CA ALA A 284 -6.32 -12.07 27.99
C ALA A 284 -5.80 -12.68 26.67
N ALA A 285 -6.68 -12.83 25.65
CA ALA A 285 -6.27 -13.30 24.34
C ALA A 285 -5.40 -12.27 23.60
N LEU A 286 -5.76 -10.99 23.68
CA LEU A 286 -4.98 -9.89 23.11
C LEU A 286 -3.61 -9.75 23.78
N ASP A 287 -3.56 -9.83 25.11
CA ASP A 287 -2.31 -9.79 25.88
C ASP A 287 -1.40 -10.98 25.54
N ALA A 288 -1.95 -12.19 25.43
CA ALA A 288 -1.18 -13.37 25.04
C ALA A 288 -0.59 -13.25 23.62
N GLN A 289 -1.38 -12.73 22.68
CA GLN A 289 -0.91 -12.43 21.32
C GLN A 289 0.22 -11.39 21.36
N ARG A 290 0.01 -10.26 22.04
CA ARG A 290 0.99 -9.17 22.15
C ARG A 290 2.30 -9.64 22.78
N MET A 291 2.24 -10.50 23.79
CA MET A 291 3.42 -11.11 24.41
C MET A 291 4.20 -11.96 23.41
N THR A 292 3.51 -12.76 22.61
CA THR A 292 4.11 -13.60 21.56
C THR A 292 4.80 -12.74 20.49
N GLU A 293 4.14 -11.69 20.02
CA GLU A 293 4.68 -10.77 19.02
C GLU A 293 5.89 -10.00 19.54
N ARG A 294 5.82 -9.47 20.76
CA ARG A 294 6.94 -8.77 21.42
C ARG A 294 8.14 -9.69 21.63
N ALA A 295 7.92 -10.92 22.08
CA ALA A 295 9.00 -11.88 22.26
C ALA A 295 9.73 -12.17 20.95
N ARG A 296 8.99 -12.27 19.84
CA ARG A 296 9.54 -12.45 18.49
C ARG A 296 10.37 -11.25 18.02
N ILE A 297 9.90 -10.03 18.24
CA ILE A 297 10.65 -8.81 17.90
C ILE A 297 11.93 -8.71 18.75
N LEU A 298 11.82 -8.92 20.08
CA LEU A 298 12.96 -8.88 20.99
C LEU A 298 14.03 -9.92 20.62
N ALA A 299 13.63 -11.14 20.21
CA ALA A 299 14.56 -12.16 19.75
C ALA A 299 15.32 -11.73 18.48
N HIS A 300 14.63 -11.08 17.54
CA HIS A 300 15.27 -10.52 16.35
C HIS A 300 16.25 -9.38 16.71
N GLU A 301 15.83 -8.43 17.56
CA GLU A 301 16.68 -7.32 18.00
C GLU A 301 17.94 -7.80 18.74
N GLN A 302 17.81 -8.81 19.60
CA GLN A 302 18.96 -9.41 20.29
C GLN A 302 19.95 -10.06 19.32
N LYS A 303 19.44 -10.74 18.29
CA LYS A 303 20.27 -11.36 17.25
C LYS A 303 20.95 -10.31 16.34
N ALA A 304 20.26 -9.22 16.02
CA ALA A 304 20.82 -8.13 15.22
C ALA A 304 21.92 -7.36 15.98
N ALA A 305 21.88 -7.38 17.32
CA ALA A 305 22.86 -6.72 18.19
C ALA A 305 24.12 -7.57 18.48
N SER A 306 24.10 -8.88 18.19
CA SER A 306 25.22 -9.83 18.42
C SER A 306 26.09 -10.01 17.18
#